data_AF-A0A444JFF0-F1
#
_entry.id   AF-A0A444JFF0-F1
#
_cell.length_a   1.000
_cell.length_b   1.000
_cell.length_c   1.000
_cell.angle_alpha   90.00
_cell.angle_beta   90.00
_cell.angle_gamma   90.00
#
_symmetry.space_group_name_H-M   'P 1'
#
loop_
_entity.id
_entity.type
_entity.pdbx_description
1 polymer ?
#
loop_
_entity_poly.entity_id
_entity_poly.type
_entity_poly.pdbx_seq_one_letter_code
_entity_poly.pdbx_strand_id
1 'polypeptide(L)'
;MKQDKNGIKQSLNDSFKALGNVLKEAYALAPFAVIVLGFIAITIVWVTLHWGSLMMGTATLLVVFVSLCIFGSRDNFGEAMLSLIGGLLTLFALVWTPGRYITFMAAWIGFALAALLISSIKLAAKNEEIYRMASLRLADRPEDHATIEKKLREIVTSSKLKMLSPIERAEVIRVLAFRKLPIRYFGSCLHAVETLSIITQCDIKTIALFFADVLLSFSPESEIDARRLLDTLYDIIKDVPVPPEEFFQSFESCRRLLVSQTIAPKDFLQGLQSCLESGISSNDIYDEMVVQFKV
;
A
#
# COMPACT_ATOMS: atom_id res chain seq x y z
N MET A 1 -7.94 45.84 -3.98
CA MET A 1 -7.42 45.57 -2.61
C MET A 1 -8.51 45.41 -1.51
N LYS A 2 -9.81 45.27 -1.86
CA LYS A 2 -10.92 45.10 -0.89
C LYS A 2 -11.53 43.68 -0.86
N GLN A 3 -11.19 42.81 -1.82
CA GLN A 3 -11.73 41.44 -1.94
C GLN A 3 -11.03 40.42 -1.01
N ASP A 4 -9.77 40.65 -0.65
CA ASP A 4 -8.95 39.70 0.11
C ASP A 4 -9.31 39.62 1.62
N LYS A 5 -9.74 40.75 2.21
CA LYS A 5 -10.14 40.81 3.62
C LYS A 5 -11.45 40.06 3.93
N ASN A 6 -12.32 39.86 2.94
CA ASN A 6 -13.59 39.16 3.14
C ASN A 6 -13.42 37.64 3.08
N GLY A 7 -12.54 37.14 2.19
CA GLY A 7 -12.23 35.70 2.11
C GLY A 7 -11.56 35.16 3.37
N ILE A 8 -10.63 35.92 3.96
CA ILE A 8 -9.95 35.54 5.22
C ILE A 8 -10.95 35.52 6.39
N LYS A 9 -11.87 36.50 6.47
CA LYS A 9 -12.91 36.54 7.51
C LYS A 9 -13.92 35.41 7.39
N GLN A 10 -14.31 35.05 6.16
CA GLN A 10 -15.19 33.90 5.91
C GLN A 10 -14.49 32.59 6.28
N SER A 11 -13.26 32.37 5.82
CA SER A 11 -12.46 31.18 6.14
C SER A 11 -12.23 31.01 7.64
N LEU A 12 -11.94 32.09 8.37
CA LEU A 12 -11.83 32.06 9.83
C LEU A 12 -13.17 31.72 10.50
N ASN A 13 -14.27 32.33 10.06
CA ASN A 13 -15.60 32.05 10.61
C ASN A 13 -16.03 30.61 10.38
N ASP A 14 -15.73 30.06 9.20
CA ASP A 14 -16.05 28.68 8.86
C ASP A 14 -15.18 27.70 9.66
N SER A 15 -13.90 28.03 9.89
CA SER A 15 -13.01 27.26 10.78
C SER A 15 -13.52 27.28 12.23
N PHE A 16 -14.00 28.43 12.74
CA PHE A 16 -14.59 28.54 14.08
C PHE A 16 -15.91 27.76 14.21
N LYS A 17 -16.76 27.79 13.18
CA LYS A 17 -17.98 26.97 13.14
C LYS A 17 -17.66 25.48 13.12
N ALA A 18 -16.68 25.06 12.31
CA ALA A 18 -16.23 23.68 12.27
C ALA A 18 -15.70 23.23 13.64
N LEU A 19 -14.88 24.06 14.30
CA LEU A 19 -14.35 23.77 15.64
C LEU A 19 -15.47 23.70 16.70
N GLY A 20 -16.46 24.60 16.61
CA GLY A 20 -17.64 24.57 17.47
C GLY A 20 -18.51 23.33 17.26
N ASN A 21 -18.63 22.84 16.02
CA ASN A 21 -19.36 21.61 15.72
C ASN A 21 -18.61 20.37 16.24
N VAL A 22 -17.28 20.31 16.05
CA VAL A 22 -16.43 19.24 16.59
C VAL A 22 -16.51 19.21 18.12
N LEU A 23 -16.49 20.37 18.79
CA LEU A 23 -16.65 20.43 20.24
C LEU A 23 -18.03 19.96 20.71
N LYS A 24 -19.10 20.28 19.98
CA LYS A 24 -20.44 19.79 20.30
C LYS A 24 -20.56 18.28 20.12
N GLU A 25 -20.01 17.73 19.04
CA GLU A 25 -19.99 16.29 18.78
C GLU A 25 -19.11 15.54 19.80
N ALA A 26 -17.92 16.05 20.10
CA ALA A 26 -17.04 15.48 21.11
C ALA A 26 -17.66 15.52 22.51
N TYR A 27 -18.36 16.61 22.85
CA TYR A 27 -19.07 16.74 24.12
C TYR A 27 -20.26 15.78 24.22
N ALA A 28 -20.95 15.51 23.11
CA ALA A 28 -22.02 14.53 23.05
C ALA A 28 -21.52 13.09 23.24
N LEU A 29 -20.31 12.77 22.74
CA LEU A 29 -19.73 11.44 22.84
C LEU A 29 -19.10 11.16 24.21
N ALA A 30 -18.38 12.13 24.79
CA ALA A 30 -17.67 11.97 26.06
C ALA A 30 -17.54 13.30 26.83
N PRO A 31 -18.62 13.77 27.49
CA PRO A 31 -18.67 15.11 28.09
C PRO A 31 -17.60 15.33 29.18
N PHE A 32 -17.33 14.31 30.00
CA PHE A 32 -16.31 14.38 31.04
C PHE A 32 -14.89 14.52 30.47
N ALA A 33 -14.57 13.79 29.40
CA ALA A 33 -13.26 13.87 28.75
C ALA A 33 -13.02 15.25 28.15
N VAL A 34 -14.04 15.86 27.52
CA VAL A 34 -13.95 17.21 26.95
C VAL A 34 -13.71 18.27 28.02
N ILE A 35 -14.41 18.19 29.16
CA ILE A 35 -14.22 19.12 30.28
C ILE A 35 -12.82 18.97 30.88
N VAL A 36 -12.36 17.75 31.13
CA VAL A 36 -11.03 17.48 31.69
C VAL A 36 -9.92 17.94 30.74
N LEU A 37 -10.02 17.64 29.44
CA LEU A 37 -9.07 18.09 28.42
C LEU A 37 -9.06 19.62 28.28
N GLY A 38 -10.24 20.25 28.31
CA GLY A 38 -10.35 21.71 28.30
C GLY A 38 -9.68 22.36 29.52
N PHE A 39 -9.92 21.80 30.71
CA PHE A 39 -9.30 22.28 31.95
C PHE A 39 -7.78 22.12 31.94
N ILE A 40 -7.28 20.97 31.46
CA ILE A 40 -5.84 20.73 31.27
C ILE A 40 -5.25 21.74 30.29
N ALA A 41 -5.89 21.99 29.15
CA ALA A 41 -5.42 22.95 28.16
C ALA A 41 -5.36 24.38 28.73
N ILE A 42 -6.39 24.82 29.46
CA ILE A 42 -6.42 26.13 30.14
C ILE A 42 -5.31 26.22 31.18
N THR A 43 -5.08 25.16 31.95
CA THR A 43 -4.02 25.11 32.97
C THR A 43 -2.63 25.20 32.34
N ILE A 44 -2.39 24.50 31.22
CA ILE A 44 -1.13 24.57 30.47
C ILE A 44 -0.90 26.00 29.94
N VAL A 45 -1.92 26.65 29.38
CA VAL A 45 -1.83 28.03 28.91
C VAL A 45 -1.55 28.99 30.08
N TRP A 46 -2.24 28.83 31.20
CA TRP A 46 -2.04 29.68 32.38
C TRP A 46 -0.62 29.54 32.98
N VAL A 47 -0.12 28.32 33.13
CA VAL A 47 1.24 28.05 33.63
C VAL A 47 2.31 28.62 32.69
N THR A 48 2.12 28.49 31.39
CA THR A 48 3.08 29.00 30.39
C THR A 48 3.08 30.51 30.30
N LEU A 49 1.94 31.17 30.50
CA LEU A 49 1.85 32.63 30.59
C LEU A 49 2.59 33.18 31.82
N HIS A 50 2.59 32.43 32.93
CA HIS A 50 3.22 32.85 34.17
C HIS A 50 4.75 32.62 34.18
N TRP A 51 5.24 31.66 33.37
CA TRP A 51 6.66 31.31 33.29
C TRP A 51 7.19 31.59 31.88
N GLY A 52 7.78 32.78 31.67
CA GLY A 52 8.24 33.24 30.35
C GLY A 52 9.24 32.32 29.62
N SER A 53 10.01 31.51 30.36
CA SER A 53 10.90 30.48 29.77
C SER A 53 10.14 29.30 29.16
N LEU A 54 8.94 28.98 29.67
CA LEU A 54 8.09 27.88 29.19
C LEU A 54 7.25 28.25 27.96
N MET A 55 7.04 29.54 27.70
CA MET A 55 6.29 30.01 26.51
C MET A 55 6.89 29.48 25.20
N MET A 56 8.21 29.55 25.06
CA MET A 56 8.89 29.15 23.83
C MET A 56 8.86 27.63 23.64
N GLY A 57 9.05 26.87 24.73
CA GLY A 57 9.00 25.41 24.69
C GLY A 57 7.61 24.87 24.37
N THR A 58 6.56 25.47 24.93
CA THR A 58 5.18 25.05 24.67
C THR A 58 4.68 25.44 23.29
N ALA A 59 5.07 26.61 22.78
CA ALA A 59 4.82 26.96 21.39
C ALA A 59 5.54 26.01 20.40
N THR A 60 6.78 25.63 20.70
CA THR A 60 7.53 24.63 19.91
C THR A 60 6.81 23.27 19.90
N LEU A 61 6.32 22.82 21.05
CA LEU A 61 5.59 21.55 21.19
C LEU A 61 4.27 21.59 20.41
N LEU A 62 3.55 22.71 20.45
CA LEU A 62 2.33 22.91 19.67
C LEU A 62 2.60 22.86 18.17
N VAL A 63 3.67 23.50 17.69
CA VAL A 63 4.08 23.42 16.27
C VAL A 63 4.41 21.98 15.87
N VAL A 64 5.16 21.25 16.69
CA VAL A 64 5.44 19.82 16.45
C VAL A 64 4.15 19.00 16.40
N PHE A 65 3.23 19.23 17.34
CA PHE A 65 1.95 18.53 17.39
C PHE A 65 1.09 18.77 16.15
N VAL A 66 0.95 20.02 15.73
CA VAL A 66 0.20 20.39 14.51
C VAL A 66 0.85 19.75 13.28
N SER A 67 2.18 19.79 13.17
CA SER A 67 2.89 19.13 12.06
C SER A 67 2.69 17.61 12.07
N LEU A 68 2.66 16.96 13.23
CA LEU A 68 2.33 15.53 13.33
C LEU A 68 0.88 15.24 12.91
N CYS A 69 -0.08 16.10 13.25
CA CYS A 69 -1.47 15.96 12.81
C CYS A 69 -1.58 16.09 11.28
N ILE A 70 -0.86 17.04 10.67
CA ILE A 70 -0.79 17.19 9.21
C ILE A 70 -0.20 15.93 8.59
N PHE A 71 0.91 15.43 9.13
CA PHE A 71 1.55 14.21 8.63
C PHE A 71 0.61 13.01 8.71
N GLY A 72 -0.03 12.80 9.87
CA GLY A 72 -0.95 11.69 10.09
C GLY A 72 -2.18 11.71 9.18
N SER A 73 -2.66 12.90 8.81
CA SER A 73 -3.88 13.09 8.01
C SER A 73 -3.64 13.09 6.50
N ARG A 74 -2.51 13.63 6.04
CA ARG A 74 -2.23 13.83 4.60
C ARG A 74 -1.19 12.87 4.03
N ASP A 75 -0.52 12.09 4.89
CA ASP A 75 0.57 11.18 4.50
C ASP A 75 1.68 11.86 3.66
N ASN A 76 1.80 13.19 3.80
CA ASN A 76 2.77 14.00 3.09
C ASN A 76 3.83 14.53 4.05
N PHE A 77 4.98 13.88 4.03
CA PHE A 77 6.13 14.28 4.84
C PHE A 77 6.60 15.70 4.51
N GLY A 78 6.63 16.06 3.22
CA GLY A 78 7.11 17.37 2.77
C GLY A 78 6.23 18.51 3.30
N GLU A 79 4.91 18.36 3.24
CA GLU A 79 3.98 19.36 3.74
C GLU A 79 4.09 19.54 5.27
N ALA A 80 4.14 18.43 6.01
CA ALA A 80 4.29 18.46 7.46
C ALA A 80 5.65 19.03 7.90
N MET A 81 6.72 18.71 7.16
CA MET A 81 8.06 19.24 7.39
C MET A 81 8.14 20.74 7.10
N LEU A 82 7.51 21.22 6.04
CA LEU A 82 7.44 22.66 5.73
C LEU A 82 6.64 23.42 6.79
N SER A 83 5.52 22.86 7.25
CA SER A 83 4.75 23.39 8.39
C SER A 83 5.63 23.49 9.64
N LEU A 84 6.40 22.44 9.94
CA LEU A 84 7.30 22.42 11.08
C LEU A 84 8.39 23.49 10.97
N ILE A 85 9.12 23.53 9.85
CA ILE A 85 10.22 24.46 9.63
C ILE A 85 9.71 25.90 9.64
N GLY A 86 8.57 26.18 8.99
CA GLY A 86 7.93 27.48 9.03
C GLY A 86 7.54 27.90 10.45
N GLY A 87 6.86 27.03 11.18
CA GLY A 87 6.46 27.30 12.57
C GLY A 87 7.67 27.51 13.49
N LEU A 88 8.68 26.66 13.41
CA LEU A 88 9.90 26.80 14.21
C LEU A 88 10.68 28.08 13.85
N LEU A 89 10.85 28.40 12.57
CA LEU A 89 11.54 29.62 12.15
C LEU A 89 10.83 30.87 12.67
N THR A 90 9.48 30.92 12.64
CA THR A 90 8.74 32.06 13.21
C THR A 90 8.95 32.22 14.72
N LEU A 91 9.05 31.10 15.45
CA LEU A 91 9.30 31.12 16.89
C LEU A 91 10.73 31.55 17.25
N PHE A 92 11.72 31.16 16.44
CA PHE A 92 13.14 31.39 16.72
C PHE A 92 13.76 32.60 15.97
N ALA A 93 13.00 33.31 15.12
CA ALA A 93 13.48 34.31 14.15
C ALA A 93 14.32 35.48 14.71
N LEU A 94 14.22 35.82 15.99
CA LEU A 94 14.71 37.12 16.49
C LEU A 94 16.16 37.10 16.96
N VAL A 95 16.63 36.04 17.64
CA VAL A 95 18.02 35.91 18.11
C VAL A 95 18.37 34.43 18.26
N TRP A 96 19.39 33.96 17.54
CA TRP A 96 19.90 32.60 17.67
C TRP A 96 20.85 32.50 18.86
N THR A 97 20.42 31.81 19.91
CA THR A 97 21.28 31.40 21.02
C THR A 97 21.54 29.91 20.95
N PRO A 98 22.65 29.39 21.53
CA PRO A 98 22.93 27.95 21.53
C PRO A 98 21.75 27.10 22.03
N GLY A 99 21.06 27.53 23.09
CA GLY A 99 19.88 26.82 23.61
C GLY A 99 18.69 26.79 22.64
N ARG A 100 18.46 27.89 21.91
CA ARG A 100 17.41 27.97 20.88
C ARG A 100 17.71 27.07 19.69
N TYR A 101 18.98 27.03 19.25
CA TYR A 101 19.43 26.12 18.21
C TYR A 101 19.27 24.65 18.62
N ILE A 102 19.67 24.29 19.84
CA ILE A 102 19.49 22.93 20.37
C ILE A 102 18.00 22.56 20.40
N THR A 103 17.14 23.47 20.85
CA THR A 103 15.69 23.24 20.91
C THR A 103 15.10 23.05 19.50
N PHE A 104 15.53 23.86 18.53
CA PHE A 104 15.13 23.72 17.13
C PHE A 104 15.52 22.36 16.56
N MET A 105 16.79 21.95 16.74
CA MET A 105 17.28 20.66 16.24
C MET A 105 16.59 19.49 16.94
N ALA A 106 16.36 19.58 18.26
CA ALA A 106 15.63 18.57 19.01
C ALA A 106 14.19 18.40 18.51
N ALA A 107 13.48 19.50 18.27
CA ALA A 107 12.11 19.47 17.73
C ALA A 107 12.08 18.89 16.31
N TRP A 108 13.06 19.25 15.47
CA TRP A 108 13.17 18.74 14.11
C TRP A 108 13.47 17.24 14.07
N ILE A 109 14.49 16.78 14.80
CA ILE A 109 14.86 15.36 14.89
C ILE A 109 13.72 14.56 15.52
N GLY A 110 13.12 15.08 16.60
CA GLY A 110 11.99 14.44 17.27
C GLY A 110 10.79 14.24 16.34
N PHE A 111 10.45 15.27 15.55
CA PHE A 111 9.42 15.16 14.52
C PHE A 111 9.78 14.10 13.46
N ALA A 112 11.01 14.11 12.93
CA ALA A 112 11.44 13.15 11.92
C ALA A 112 11.36 11.70 12.43
N LEU A 113 11.81 11.44 13.65
CA LEU A 113 11.71 10.13 14.29
C LEU A 113 10.25 9.71 14.51
N ALA A 114 9.40 10.61 15.00
CA ALA A 114 7.98 10.34 15.18
C ALA A 114 7.27 10.05 13.85
N ALA A 115 7.58 10.81 12.80
CA ALA A 115 7.05 10.57 11.45
C ALA A 115 7.48 9.21 10.90
N LEU A 116 8.75 8.82 11.07
CA LEU A 116 9.24 7.49 10.69
C LEU A 116 8.52 6.37 11.45
N LEU A 117 8.28 6.53 12.75
CA LEU A 117 7.53 5.56 13.54
C LEU A 117 6.09 5.42 13.05
N ILE A 118 5.40 6.56 12.81
CA ILE A 118 4.03 6.56 12.27
C ILE A 118 3.98 5.84 10.91
N SER A 119 4.91 6.15 10.00
CA SER A 119 5.00 5.47 8.71
C SER A 119 5.24 3.97 8.85
N SER A 120 6.13 3.57 9.76
CA SER A 120 6.44 2.16 10.01
C SER A 120 5.23 1.40 10.56
N ILE A 121 4.48 2.02 11.48
CA ILE A 121 3.23 1.46 12.01
C ILE A 121 2.18 1.33 10.92
N LYS A 122 1.95 2.38 10.11
CA LYS A 122 1.01 2.35 8.99
C LYS A 122 1.37 1.25 7.99
N LEU A 123 2.67 1.11 7.69
CA LEU A 123 3.18 0.08 6.79
C LEU A 123 2.94 -1.34 7.33
N ALA A 124 3.24 -1.55 8.61
CA ALA A 124 2.98 -2.83 9.29
C ALA A 124 1.49 -3.16 9.32
N ALA A 125 0.63 -2.18 9.64
CA ALA A 125 -0.81 -2.33 9.67
C ALA A 125 -1.39 -2.69 8.29
N LYS A 126 -0.92 -2.03 7.22
CA LYS A 126 -1.32 -2.37 5.84
C LYS A 126 -0.91 -3.80 5.48
N ASN A 127 0.30 -4.20 5.83
CA ASN A 127 0.79 -5.55 5.58
C ASN A 127 -0.04 -6.61 6.34
N GLU A 128 -0.34 -6.33 7.61
CA GLU A 128 -1.21 -7.17 8.44
C GLU A 128 -2.64 -7.27 7.88
N GLU A 129 -3.21 -6.15 7.45
CA GLU A 129 -4.53 -6.11 6.83
C GLU A 129 -4.58 -7.00 5.58
N ILE A 130 -3.54 -6.96 4.74
CA ILE A 130 -3.45 -7.80 3.54
C ILE A 130 -3.44 -9.29 3.90
N TYR A 131 -2.59 -9.71 4.85
CA TYR A 131 -2.55 -11.13 5.26
C TYR A 131 -3.85 -11.58 5.90
N ARG A 132 -4.48 -10.72 6.71
CA ARG A 132 -5.79 -10.98 7.31
C ARG A 132 -6.87 -11.16 6.24
N MET A 133 -6.91 -10.29 5.22
CA MET A 133 -7.85 -10.43 4.10
C MET A 133 -7.59 -11.72 3.31
N ALA A 134 -6.33 -12.05 3.03
CA ALA A 134 -5.95 -13.26 2.33
C ALA A 134 -6.32 -14.54 3.11
N SER A 135 -6.10 -14.55 4.42
CA SER A 135 -6.42 -15.69 5.28
C SER A 135 -7.92 -15.91 5.40
N LEU A 136 -8.69 -14.84 5.65
CA LEU A 136 -10.16 -14.90 5.66
C LEU A 136 -10.73 -15.41 4.33
N ARG A 137 -10.08 -15.07 3.22
CA ARG A 137 -10.53 -15.49 1.90
C ARG A 137 -10.27 -16.97 1.60
N LEU A 138 -9.22 -17.53 2.18
CA LEU A 138 -8.83 -18.95 2.05
C LEU A 138 -9.45 -19.85 3.11
N ALA A 139 -9.90 -19.30 4.23
CA ALA A 139 -10.48 -20.06 5.32
C ALA A 139 -11.86 -20.58 4.93
N ASP A 140 -12.03 -21.91 4.95
CA ASP A 140 -13.34 -22.55 4.78
C ASP A 140 -14.21 -22.36 6.04
N ARG A 141 -13.57 -22.23 7.20
CA ARG A 141 -14.21 -21.93 8.49
C ARG A 141 -13.58 -20.71 9.14
N PRO A 142 -14.36 -19.88 9.86
CA PRO A 142 -13.84 -18.67 10.51
C PRO A 142 -12.69 -18.96 11.48
N GLU A 143 -12.67 -20.13 12.11
CA GLU A 143 -11.68 -20.51 13.13
C GLU A 143 -10.28 -20.77 12.54
N ASP A 144 -10.19 -21.11 11.25
CA ASP A 144 -8.93 -21.52 10.60
C ASP A 144 -8.06 -20.33 10.16
N HIS A 145 -8.63 -19.11 10.14
CA HIS A 145 -7.97 -17.91 9.60
C HIS A 145 -6.61 -17.64 10.25
N ALA A 146 -6.50 -17.77 11.57
CA ALA A 146 -5.26 -17.49 12.31
C ALA A 146 -4.14 -18.48 11.94
N THR A 147 -4.49 -19.76 11.76
CA THR A 147 -3.54 -20.80 11.36
C THR A 147 -3.08 -20.60 9.91
N ILE A 148 -4.01 -20.25 9.03
CA ILE A 148 -3.71 -19.95 7.62
C ILE A 148 -2.82 -18.71 7.54
N GLU A 149 -3.12 -17.66 8.28
CA GLU A 149 -2.32 -16.43 8.30
C GLU A 149 -0.87 -16.72 8.73
N LYS A 150 -0.68 -17.51 9.80
CA LYS A 150 0.66 -17.92 10.24
C LYS A 150 1.40 -18.69 9.14
N LYS A 151 0.74 -19.63 8.46
CA LYS A 151 1.33 -20.37 7.33
C LYS A 151 1.71 -19.44 6.18
N LEU A 152 0.87 -18.48 5.82
CA LEU A 152 1.17 -17.51 4.76
C LEU A 152 2.43 -16.68 5.10
N ARG A 153 2.56 -16.25 6.36
CA ARG A 153 3.75 -15.52 6.84
C ARG A 153 5.00 -16.39 6.81
N GLU A 154 4.90 -17.66 7.19
CA GLU A 154 6.02 -18.61 7.11
C GLU A 154 6.49 -18.82 5.67
N ILE A 155 5.57 -18.98 4.72
CA ILE A 155 5.89 -19.10 3.28
C ILE A 155 6.67 -17.87 2.80
N VAL A 156 6.20 -16.67 3.13
CA VAL A 156 6.87 -15.42 2.72
C VAL A 156 8.25 -15.27 3.37
N THR A 157 8.40 -15.70 4.63
CA THR A 157 9.67 -15.56 5.38
C THR A 157 10.70 -16.60 4.95
N SER A 158 10.24 -17.79 4.56
CA SER A 158 11.09 -18.90 4.09
C SER A 158 11.56 -18.74 2.64
N SER A 159 10.97 -17.81 1.87
CA SER A 159 11.42 -17.52 0.51
C SER A 159 12.88 -17.05 0.51
N LYS A 160 13.70 -17.72 -0.32
CA LYS A 160 15.15 -17.42 -0.45
C LYS A 160 15.42 -16.11 -1.18
N LEU A 161 14.53 -15.71 -2.09
CA LEU A 161 14.64 -14.43 -2.78
C LEU A 161 13.97 -13.34 -1.93
N LYS A 162 14.65 -12.20 -1.79
CA LYS A 162 14.28 -11.02 -0.97
C LYS A 162 14.29 -9.71 -1.76
N MET A 163 14.01 -9.80 -3.05
CA MET A 163 14.04 -8.70 -4.02
C MET A 163 12.74 -7.89 -3.98
N LEU A 164 11.58 -8.54 -3.83
CA LEU A 164 10.30 -7.87 -3.61
C LEU A 164 10.22 -7.28 -2.19
N SER A 165 9.67 -6.08 -2.08
CA SER A 165 9.36 -5.46 -0.79
C SER A 165 8.30 -6.26 -0.02
N PRO A 166 8.21 -6.11 1.32
CA PRO A 166 7.21 -6.81 2.12
C PRO A 166 5.77 -6.60 1.66
N ILE A 167 5.43 -5.39 1.20
CA ILE A 167 4.08 -5.08 0.69
C ILE A 167 3.82 -5.84 -0.61
N GLU A 168 4.77 -5.82 -1.54
CA GLU A 168 4.62 -6.47 -2.85
C GLU A 168 4.40 -7.97 -2.70
N ARG A 169 5.15 -8.62 -1.79
CA ARG A 169 4.93 -10.04 -1.44
C ARG A 169 3.53 -10.28 -0.90
N ALA A 170 3.06 -9.42 -0.01
CA ALA A 170 1.73 -9.52 0.55
C ALA A 170 0.65 -9.34 -0.53
N GLU A 171 0.86 -8.44 -1.49
CA GLU A 171 -0.02 -8.24 -2.64
C GLU A 171 -0.07 -9.47 -3.55
N VAL A 172 1.05 -10.14 -3.83
CA VAL A 172 1.05 -11.42 -4.55
C VAL A 172 0.21 -12.45 -3.81
N ILE A 173 0.44 -12.64 -2.51
CA ILE A 173 -0.32 -13.57 -1.67
C ILE A 173 -1.81 -13.24 -1.70
N ARG A 174 -2.17 -11.95 -1.66
CA ARG A 174 -3.55 -11.48 -1.79
C ARG A 174 -4.15 -11.93 -3.11
N VAL A 175 -3.49 -11.70 -4.25
CA VAL A 175 -3.96 -12.12 -5.56
C VAL A 175 -4.20 -13.64 -5.59
N LEU A 176 -3.22 -14.44 -5.14
CA LEU A 176 -3.34 -15.90 -5.14
C LEU A 176 -4.49 -16.40 -4.24
N ALA A 177 -4.65 -15.79 -3.06
CA ALA A 177 -5.73 -16.11 -2.13
C ALA A 177 -7.11 -15.78 -2.70
N PHE A 178 -7.27 -14.63 -3.35
CA PHE A 178 -8.54 -14.23 -3.96
C PHE A 178 -8.93 -15.12 -5.14
N ARG A 179 -7.95 -15.66 -5.87
CA ARG A 179 -8.18 -16.68 -6.92
C ARG A 179 -8.42 -18.10 -6.36
N LYS A 180 -8.42 -18.29 -5.02
CA LYS A 180 -8.61 -19.59 -4.33
C LYS A 180 -7.56 -20.65 -4.71
N LEU A 181 -6.32 -20.25 -4.93
CA LEU A 181 -5.26 -21.23 -5.15
C LEU A 181 -4.95 -22.01 -3.87
N PRO A 182 -4.61 -23.32 -3.97
CA PRO A 182 -4.10 -24.08 -2.84
C PRO A 182 -2.83 -23.44 -2.26
N ILE A 183 -2.78 -23.30 -0.94
CA ILE A 183 -1.67 -22.66 -0.19
C ILE A 183 -0.31 -23.31 -0.54
N ARG A 184 -0.29 -24.60 -0.86
CA ARG A 184 0.92 -25.34 -1.27
C ARG A 184 1.66 -24.72 -2.46
N TYR A 185 0.98 -24.01 -3.35
CA TYR A 185 1.62 -23.39 -4.52
C TYR A 185 2.15 -21.98 -4.25
N PHE A 186 1.82 -21.38 -3.10
CA PHE A 186 2.12 -19.96 -2.86
C PHE A 186 3.62 -19.70 -2.82
N GLY A 187 4.41 -20.63 -2.29
CA GLY A 187 5.88 -20.53 -2.26
C GLY A 187 6.48 -20.52 -3.67
N SER A 188 6.11 -21.50 -4.51
CA SER A 188 6.61 -21.60 -5.88
C SER A 188 6.13 -20.43 -6.74
N CYS A 189 4.87 -20.01 -6.59
CA CYS A 189 4.32 -18.88 -7.33
C CYS A 189 4.96 -17.56 -6.90
N LEU A 190 5.18 -17.33 -5.61
CA LEU A 190 5.87 -16.14 -5.12
C LEU A 190 7.29 -16.05 -5.70
N HIS A 191 8.01 -17.18 -5.76
CA HIS A 191 9.33 -17.25 -6.37
C HIS A 191 9.29 -16.92 -7.88
N ALA A 192 8.35 -17.50 -8.62
CA ALA A 192 8.21 -17.26 -10.05
C ALA A 192 7.83 -15.80 -10.37
N VAL A 193 6.88 -15.23 -9.60
CA VAL A 193 6.49 -13.82 -9.74
C VAL A 193 7.68 -12.90 -9.46
N GLU A 194 8.43 -13.15 -8.40
CA GLU A 194 9.61 -12.36 -8.03
C GLU A 194 10.71 -12.42 -9.10
N THR A 195 11.02 -13.61 -9.61
CA THR A 195 12.01 -13.75 -10.69
C THR A 195 11.55 -13.02 -11.96
N LEU A 196 10.31 -13.23 -12.37
CA LEU A 196 9.82 -12.67 -13.63
C LEU A 196 9.62 -11.15 -13.54
N SER A 197 9.17 -10.62 -12.40
CA SER A 197 9.00 -9.16 -12.23
C SER A 197 10.33 -8.41 -12.31
N ILE A 198 11.42 -9.01 -11.80
CA ILE A 198 12.75 -8.39 -11.88
C ILE A 198 13.26 -8.36 -13.32
N ILE A 199 13.07 -9.46 -14.04
CA ILE A 199 13.60 -9.62 -15.41
C ILE A 199 12.80 -8.79 -16.40
N THR A 200 11.48 -8.77 -16.26
CA THR A 200 10.56 -8.12 -17.21
C THR A 200 10.19 -6.70 -16.83
N GLN A 201 10.46 -6.27 -15.58
CA GLN A 201 10.02 -4.98 -15.01
C GLN A 201 8.50 -4.74 -15.08
N CYS A 202 7.72 -5.80 -15.32
CA CYS A 202 6.27 -5.73 -15.40
C CYS A 202 5.61 -5.67 -14.01
N ASP A 203 4.37 -5.17 -13.96
CA ASP A 203 3.61 -5.10 -12.71
C ASP A 203 3.39 -6.47 -12.08
N ILE A 204 3.66 -6.53 -10.76
CA ILE A 204 3.64 -7.75 -9.97
C ILE A 204 2.25 -8.38 -9.93
N LYS A 205 1.18 -7.56 -9.96
CA LYS A 205 -0.19 -8.08 -9.91
C LYS A 205 -0.55 -8.75 -11.22
N THR A 206 -0.16 -8.18 -12.35
CA THR A 206 -0.37 -8.78 -13.68
C THR A 206 0.29 -10.15 -13.77
N ILE A 207 1.56 -10.26 -13.34
CA ILE A 207 2.28 -11.54 -13.33
C ILE A 207 1.62 -12.55 -12.38
N ALA A 208 1.23 -12.12 -11.18
CA ALA A 208 0.55 -12.98 -10.20
C ALA A 208 -0.81 -13.48 -10.72
N LEU A 209 -1.57 -12.64 -11.42
CA LEU A 209 -2.84 -13.01 -12.05
C LEU A 209 -2.63 -14.03 -13.17
N PHE A 210 -1.65 -13.81 -14.03
CA PHE A 210 -1.29 -14.75 -15.10
C PHE A 210 -0.97 -16.14 -14.53
N PHE A 211 -0.03 -16.23 -13.60
CA PHE A 211 0.33 -17.53 -13.02
C PHE A 211 -0.81 -18.16 -12.24
N ALA A 212 -1.62 -17.37 -11.56
CA ALA A 212 -2.79 -17.87 -10.85
C ALA A 212 -3.77 -18.56 -11.79
N ASP A 213 -4.05 -17.94 -12.92
CA ASP A 213 -5.03 -18.41 -13.88
C ASP A 213 -4.56 -19.65 -14.63
N VAL A 214 -3.28 -19.69 -14.98
CA VAL A 214 -2.68 -20.87 -15.60
C VAL A 214 -2.66 -22.03 -14.61
N LEU A 215 -2.24 -21.83 -13.35
CA LEU A 215 -2.22 -22.89 -12.35
C LEU A 215 -3.62 -23.45 -12.04
N LEU A 216 -4.64 -22.60 -11.99
CA LEU A 216 -6.03 -23.05 -11.82
C LEU A 216 -6.50 -23.87 -13.03
N SER A 217 -6.16 -23.44 -14.23
CA SER A 217 -6.62 -24.09 -15.46
C SER A 217 -5.94 -25.44 -15.70
N PHE A 218 -4.64 -25.55 -15.38
CA PHE A 218 -3.89 -26.80 -15.48
C PHE A 218 -4.10 -27.74 -14.28
N SER A 219 -4.47 -27.20 -13.11
CA SER A 219 -4.71 -27.96 -11.88
C SER A 219 -3.62 -29.01 -11.56
N PRO A 220 -2.34 -28.61 -11.42
CA PRO A 220 -1.23 -29.55 -11.20
C PRO A 220 -1.41 -30.35 -9.91
N GLU A 221 -1.14 -31.65 -9.93
CA GLU A 221 -1.40 -32.54 -8.77
C GLU A 221 -0.46 -32.29 -7.59
N SER A 222 0.79 -31.90 -7.87
CA SER A 222 1.84 -31.70 -6.87
C SER A 222 2.49 -30.31 -6.96
N GLU A 223 3.20 -29.90 -5.89
CA GLU A 223 4.01 -28.68 -5.89
C GLU A 223 5.16 -28.75 -6.92
N ILE A 224 5.71 -29.95 -7.15
CA ILE A 224 6.78 -30.17 -8.12
C ILE A 224 6.26 -29.93 -9.55
N ASP A 225 5.06 -30.40 -9.85
CA ASP A 225 4.45 -30.20 -11.17
C ASP A 225 4.03 -28.75 -11.38
N ALA A 226 3.54 -28.09 -10.34
CA ALA A 226 3.28 -26.65 -10.37
C ALA A 226 4.57 -25.86 -10.66
N ARG A 227 5.68 -26.21 -10.02
CA ARG A 227 6.98 -25.57 -10.27
C ARG A 227 7.49 -25.80 -11.69
N ARG A 228 7.43 -27.03 -12.19
CA ARG A 228 7.80 -27.35 -13.59
C ARG A 228 6.96 -26.57 -14.61
N LEU A 229 5.66 -26.44 -14.34
CA LEU A 229 4.77 -25.64 -15.19
C LEU A 229 5.19 -24.16 -15.17
N LEU A 230 5.45 -23.59 -13.99
CA LEU A 230 5.93 -22.21 -13.87
C LEU A 230 7.26 -21.98 -14.61
N ASP A 231 8.20 -22.93 -14.52
CA ASP A 231 9.47 -22.86 -15.25
C ASP A 231 9.22 -22.94 -16.78
N THR A 232 8.29 -23.78 -17.23
CA THR A 232 7.91 -23.86 -18.66
C THR A 232 7.28 -22.56 -19.15
N LEU A 233 6.41 -21.93 -18.35
CA LEU A 233 5.80 -20.64 -18.70
C LEU A 233 6.85 -19.53 -18.79
N TYR A 234 7.86 -19.58 -17.92
CA TYR A 234 8.98 -18.66 -17.98
C TYR A 234 9.75 -18.79 -19.29
N ASP A 235 10.03 -20.02 -19.74
CA ASP A 235 10.70 -20.26 -21.02
C ASP A 235 9.84 -19.77 -22.20
N ILE A 236 8.52 -20.03 -22.19
CA ILE A 236 7.60 -19.52 -23.23
C ILE A 236 7.67 -17.99 -23.31
N ILE A 237 7.57 -17.27 -22.19
CA ILE A 237 7.61 -15.80 -22.18
C ILE A 237 8.93 -15.26 -22.73
N LYS A 238 10.02 -15.98 -22.50
CA LYS A 238 11.36 -15.60 -22.97
C LYS A 238 11.56 -15.88 -24.46
N ASP A 239 10.95 -16.93 -25.00
CA ASP A 239 11.18 -17.39 -26.36
C ASP A 239 10.32 -16.66 -27.40
N VAL A 240 9.20 -16.05 -27.00
CA VAL A 240 8.32 -15.27 -27.89
C VAL A 240 9.02 -13.98 -28.34
N PRO A 241 8.92 -13.56 -29.62
CA PRO A 241 9.62 -12.38 -30.16
C PRO A 241 9.04 -11.01 -29.73
N VAL A 242 8.10 -10.99 -28.80
CA VAL A 242 7.41 -9.76 -28.34
C VAL A 242 7.90 -9.35 -26.95
N PRO A 243 7.83 -8.05 -26.59
CA PRO A 243 8.12 -7.63 -25.23
C PRO A 243 7.16 -8.28 -24.22
N PRO A 244 7.62 -8.57 -22.99
CA PRO A 244 6.79 -9.22 -21.96
C PRO A 244 5.47 -8.48 -21.65
N GLU A 245 5.46 -7.15 -21.74
CA GLU A 245 4.27 -6.33 -21.55
C GLU A 245 3.18 -6.66 -22.58
N GLU A 246 3.58 -6.82 -23.85
CA GLU A 246 2.70 -7.18 -24.95
C GLU A 246 2.21 -8.63 -24.82
N PHE A 247 3.07 -9.53 -24.34
CA PHE A 247 2.66 -10.89 -24.00
C PHE A 247 1.54 -10.90 -22.95
N PHE A 248 1.69 -10.16 -21.84
CA PHE A 248 0.68 -10.13 -20.79
C PHE A 248 -0.61 -9.43 -21.22
N GLN A 249 -0.52 -8.38 -22.04
CA GLN A 249 -1.70 -7.74 -22.64
C GLN A 249 -2.46 -8.70 -23.53
N SER A 250 -1.75 -9.44 -24.39
CA SER A 250 -2.32 -10.45 -25.27
C SER A 250 -3.00 -11.56 -24.47
N PHE A 251 -2.35 -12.03 -23.39
CA PHE A 251 -2.95 -12.99 -22.48
C PHE A 251 -4.24 -12.45 -21.85
N GLU A 252 -4.27 -11.21 -21.34
CA GLU A 252 -5.48 -10.63 -20.74
C GLU A 252 -6.62 -10.49 -21.77
N SER A 253 -6.32 -10.12 -23.02
CA SER A 253 -7.31 -10.06 -24.12
C SER A 253 -7.96 -11.42 -24.38
N CYS A 254 -7.20 -12.51 -24.34
CA CYS A 254 -7.72 -13.86 -24.62
C CYS A 254 -8.01 -14.71 -23.37
N ARG A 255 -7.74 -14.18 -22.17
CA ARG A 255 -7.88 -14.85 -20.87
C ARG A 255 -9.21 -15.53 -20.66
N ARG A 256 -10.29 -14.94 -21.17
CA ARG A 256 -11.64 -15.49 -21.05
C ARG A 256 -11.73 -16.90 -21.63
N LEU A 257 -11.02 -17.20 -22.73
CA LEU A 257 -11.01 -18.51 -23.37
C LEU A 257 -10.41 -19.58 -22.44
N LEU A 258 -9.33 -19.22 -21.74
CA LEU A 258 -8.70 -20.10 -20.76
C LEU A 258 -9.60 -20.33 -19.53
N VAL A 259 -10.14 -19.25 -18.96
CA VAL A 259 -10.93 -19.32 -17.71
C VAL A 259 -12.29 -20.00 -17.92
N SER A 260 -12.91 -19.82 -19.10
CA SER A 260 -14.18 -20.46 -19.45
C SER A 260 -14.02 -21.93 -19.86
N GLN A 261 -12.79 -22.45 -19.90
CA GLN A 261 -12.46 -23.82 -20.31
C GLN A 261 -12.95 -24.18 -21.72
N THR A 262 -13.08 -23.18 -22.60
CA THR A 262 -13.48 -23.43 -24.00
C THR A 262 -12.36 -24.09 -24.80
N ILE A 263 -11.11 -23.84 -24.43
CA ILE A 263 -9.91 -24.40 -25.05
C ILE A 263 -9.10 -25.12 -23.96
N ALA A 264 -8.50 -26.26 -24.32
CA ALA A 264 -7.63 -26.97 -23.39
C ALA A 264 -6.42 -26.09 -23.02
N PRO A 265 -5.96 -26.07 -21.75
CA PRO A 265 -4.93 -25.13 -21.31
C PRO A 265 -3.61 -25.21 -22.09
N LYS A 266 -3.23 -26.41 -22.54
CA LYS A 266 -2.04 -26.62 -23.39
C LYS A 266 -2.20 -25.99 -24.78
N ASP A 267 -3.35 -26.25 -25.39
CA ASP A 267 -3.67 -25.74 -26.73
C ASP A 267 -3.80 -24.21 -26.71
N PHE A 268 -4.34 -23.65 -25.62
CA PHE A 268 -4.38 -22.21 -25.40
C PHE A 268 -2.98 -21.58 -25.37
N LEU A 269 -2.04 -22.13 -24.58
CA LEU A 269 -0.69 -21.57 -24.50
C LEU A 269 0.08 -21.70 -25.83
N GLN A 270 -0.08 -22.83 -26.52
CA GLN A 270 0.53 -23.03 -27.84
C GLN A 270 -0.08 -22.09 -28.90
N GLY A 271 -1.40 -21.91 -28.88
CA GLY A 271 -2.10 -20.97 -29.76
C GLY A 271 -1.65 -19.53 -29.52
N LEU A 272 -1.57 -19.10 -28.24
CA LEU A 272 -1.07 -17.78 -27.87
C LEU A 272 0.36 -17.55 -28.35
N GLN A 273 1.26 -18.52 -28.11
CA GLN A 273 2.63 -18.47 -28.59
C GLN A 273 2.69 -18.34 -30.13
N SER A 274 1.95 -19.19 -30.85
CA SER A 274 1.94 -19.18 -32.31
C SER A 274 1.38 -17.88 -32.90
N CYS A 275 0.35 -17.29 -32.28
CA CYS A 275 -0.20 -16.00 -32.70
C CYS A 275 0.82 -14.87 -32.52
N LEU A 276 1.54 -14.87 -31.40
CA LEU A 276 2.57 -13.86 -31.11
C LEU A 276 3.80 -14.03 -32.01
N GLU A 277 4.22 -15.27 -32.29
CA GLU A 277 5.28 -15.56 -33.26
C GLU A 277 4.92 -15.14 -34.68
N SER A 278 3.63 -15.20 -35.03
CA SER A 278 3.11 -14.75 -36.33
C SER A 278 2.95 -13.23 -36.42
N GLY A 279 3.20 -12.48 -35.34
CA GLY A 279 3.12 -11.02 -35.29
C GLY A 279 1.70 -10.45 -35.23
N ILE A 280 0.73 -11.24 -34.76
CA ILE A 280 -0.65 -10.77 -34.57
C ILE A 280 -0.71 -9.80 -33.40
N SER A 281 -1.43 -8.69 -33.56
CA SER A 281 -1.55 -7.66 -32.52
C SER A 281 -2.33 -8.17 -31.31
N SER A 282 -2.00 -7.68 -30.10
CA SER A 282 -2.68 -8.07 -28.85
C SER A 282 -4.20 -7.91 -28.83
N ASN A 283 -4.76 -7.06 -29.72
CA ASN A 283 -6.20 -6.82 -29.83
C ASN A 283 -6.89 -7.88 -30.69
N ASP A 284 -6.20 -8.44 -31.68
CA ASP A 284 -6.79 -9.35 -32.68
C ASP A 284 -6.59 -10.83 -32.29
N ILE A 285 -5.71 -11.12 -31.33
CA ILE A 285 -5.40 -12.48 -30.87
C ILE A 285 -6.65 -13.23 -30.37
N TYR A 286 -7.60 -12.55 -29.72
CA TYR A 286 -8.82 -13.21 -29.27
C TYR A 286 -9.60 -13.80 -30.46
N ASP A 287 -9.83 -12.99 -31.50
CA ASP A 287 -10.61 -13.40 -32.67
C ASP A 287 -9.88 -14.50 -33.44
N GLU A 288 -8.55 -14.40 -33.59
CA GLU A 288 -7.77 -15.44 -34.26
C GLU A 288 -7.81 -16.76 -33.49
N MET A 289 -7.68 -16.74 -32.16
CA MET A 289 -7.78 -17.96 -31.34
C MET A 289 -9.18 -18.58 -31.43
N VAL A 290 -10.23 -17.78 -31.46
CA VAL A 290 -11.61 -18.24 -31.66
C VAL A 290 -11.76 -18.95 -33.02
N VAL A 291 -11.23 -18.35 -34.09
CA VAL A 291 -11.23 -18.94 -35.44
C VAL A 291 -10.41 -20.23 -35.51
N GLN A 292 -9.21 -20.23 -34.92
CA GLN A 292 -8.28 -21.36 -34.93
C GLN A 292 -8.86 -22.59 -34.22
N PHE A 293 -9.57 -22.39 -33.10
CA PHE A 293 -10.13 -23.47 -32.29
C PHE A 293 -11.63 -23.75 -32.53
N LYS A 294 -12.29 -22.99 -33.43
CA LYS A 294 -13.72 -23.12 -33.77
C LYS A 294 -14.64 -23.05 -32.54
N VAL A 295 -14.31 -22.14 -31.62
CA VAL A 295 -15.11 -21.82 -30.42
C VAL A 295 -16.04 -20.66 -30.75
#